data_AF-A0A512MCW9-F1
#
_entry.id   AF-A0A512MCW9-F1
#
_cell.length_a   1.000
_cell.length_b   1.000
_cell.length_c   1.000
_cell.angle_alpha   90.00
_cell.angle_beta   90.00
_cell.angle_gamma   90.00
#
_symmetry.space_group_name_H-M   'P 1'
#
loop_
_entity.id
_entity.type
_entity.pdbx_description
1 polymer ?
#
loop_
_entity_poly.entity_id
_entity_poly.type
_entity_poly.pdbx_seq_one_letter_code
_entity_poly.pdbx_strand_id
1 'polypeptide(L)' 'MSLKHFHYVFLFFAVLCDGGFWLWTRLAPEKAAELQITGIGQIAGWTSLLLIAYSAWYLIRKSRQIII' A
#
# COMPACT_ATOMS: atom_id res chain seq x y z
N MET A 1 -4.32 -13.86 17.20
CA MET A 1 -4.46 -12.41 16.93
C MET A 1 -5.90 -12.10 16.59
N SER A 2 -6.45 -10.96 17.03
CA SER A 2 -7.76 -10.49 16.57
C SER A 2 -7.71 -10.21 15.06
N LEU A 3 -8.79 -10.55 14.33
CA LEU A 3 -8.91 -10.28 12.89
C LEU A 3 -8.66 -8.80 12.56
N LYS A 4 -9.04 -7.88 13.45
CA LYS A 4 -8.76 -6.44 13.33
C LYS A 4 -7.26 -6.15 13.31
N HIS A 5 -6.53 -6.74 14.24
CA HIS A 5 -5.11 -6.46 14.42
C HIS A 5 -4.31 -7.00 13.23
N PHE A 6 -4.67 -8.19 12.73
CA PHE A 6 -4.13 -8.71 11.48
C PHE A 6 -4.38 -7.75 10.30
N HIS A 7 -5.61 -7.26 10.15
CA HIS A 7 -5.98 -6.38 9.03
C HIS A 7 -5.23 -5.04 9.07
N TYR A 8 -5.02 -4.47 10.26
CA TYR A 8 -4.22 -3.25 10.42
C TYR A 8 -2.76 -3.44 10.01
N VAL A 9 -2.14 -4.52 10.51
CA VAL A 9 -0.75 -4.84 10.21
C VAL A 9 -0.59 -5.12 8.71
N PHE A 10 -1.53 -5.85 8.11
CA PHE A 10 -1.56 -6.12 6.68
C PHE A 10 -1.62 -4.82 5.86
N LEU A 11 -2.56 -3.92 6.16
CA LEU A 11 -2.70 -2.65 5.44
C LEU A 11 -1.46 -1.77 5.58
N PHE A 12 -0.86 -1.73 6.76
CA PHE A 12 0.36 -0.98 7.01
C PHE A 12 1.52 -1.46 6.11
N PHE A 13 1.75 -2.77 6.07
CA PHE A 13 2.79 -3.34 5.23
C PHE A 13 2.48 -3.22 3.73
N ALA A 14 1.22 -3.39 3.32
CA ALA A 14 0.82 -3.23 1.93
C ALA A 14 1.10 -1.81 1.42
N VAL A 15 0.75 -0.78 2.20
CA VAL A 15 1.04 0.62 1.86
C VAL A 15 2.55 0.87 1.77
N LEU A 16 3.33 0.37 2.73
CA LEU A 16 4.79 0.53 2.75
C LEU A 16 5.47 -0.16 1.57
N CYS A 17 5.05 -1.38 1.23
CA CYS A 17 5.63 -2.12 0.11
C CYS A 17 5.31 -1.44 -1.23
N ASP A 18 4.06 -1.09 -1.49
CA ASP A 18 3.66 -0.44 -2.74
C ASP A 18 4.24 0.97 -2.86
N GLY A 19 4.19 1.75 -1.76
CA GLY A 19 4.72 3.10 -1.72
C GLY A 19 6.25 3.12 -1.80
N GLY A 20 6.91 2.19 -1.11
CA GLY A 20 8.37 2.02 -1.16
C GLY A 20 8.85 1.56 -2.53
N PHE A 21 8.12 0.64 -3.18
CA PHE A 21 8.42 0.21 -4.54
C PHE A 21 8.24 1.36 -5.54
N TRP A 22 7.13 2.11 -5.46
CA TRP A 22 6.93 3.30 -6.27
C TRP A 22 8.05 4.33 -6.07
N LEU A 23 8.40 4.62 -4.82
CA LEU A 23 9.48 5.56 -4.48
C LEU A 23 10.82 5.08 -5.05
N TRP A 24 11.14 3.79 -4.89
CA TRP A 24 12.37 3.21 -5.44
C TRP A 24 12.43 3.33 -6.95
N THR A 25 11.34 3.06 -7.68
CA THR A 25 11.31 3.25 -9.15
C THR A 25 11.52 4.70 -9.58
N ARG A 26 11.24 5.68 -8.71
CA ARG A 26 11.50 7.11 -8.95
C ARG A 26 12.93 7.52 -8.58
N LEU A 27 13.52 6.90 -7.57
CA LEU A 27 14.91 7.15 -7.15
C LEU A 27 15.93 6.48 -8.08
N ALA A 28 15.58 5.34 -8.67
CA ALA A 28 16.44 4.57 -9.59
C ALA A 28 15.74 4.32 -10.94
N PRO A 29 15.44 5.38 -11.72
CA PRO A 29 14.67 5.24 -12.96
C PRO A 29 15.40 4.40 -14.03
N GLU A 30 16.73 4.45 -14.07
CA GLU A 30 17.53 3.63 -15.00
C GLU A 30 17.38 2.13 -14.72
N LYS A 31 17.39 1.74 -13.43
CA LYS A 31 17.17 0.34 -13.03
C LYS A 31 15.74 -0.11 -13.26
N ALA A 32 14.77 0.78 -13.03
CA ALA A 32 13.38 0.49 -13.35
C ALA A 32 13.15 0.30 -14.86
N ALA A 33 13.85 1.07 -15.71
CA ALA A 33 13.80 0.92 -17.16
C ALA A 33 14.51 -0.35 -17.63
N GLU A 34 15.68 -0.67 -17.08
CA GLU A 34 16.43 -1.92 -17.35
C GLU A 34 15.56 -3.15 -17.08
N LEU A 35 14.83 -3.14 -15.96
CA LEU A 35 13.92 -4.22 -15.56
C LEU A 35 12.54 -4.16 -16.23
N GLN A 36 12.27 -3.16 -17.08
CA GLN A 36 10.98 -2.92 -17.75
C GLN A 36 9.79 -2.78 -16.78
N ILE A 37 10.05 -2.37 -15.54
CA ILE A 37 9.04 -2.26 -14.47
C ILE A 37 8.53 -0.83 -14.26
N THR A 38 8.95 0.14 -15.08
CA THR A 38 8.55 1.55 -14.93
C THR A 38 7.02 1.73 -14.89
N GLY A 39 6.29 0.99 -15.72
CA GLY A 39 4.82 0.99 -15.71
C GLY A 39 4.24 0.37 -14.43
N ILE A 40 4.84 -0.71 -13.94
CA ILE A 40 4.44 -1.39 -12.70
C ILE A 40 4.69 -0.48 -11.50
N GLY A 41 5.80 0.26 -11.48
CA GLY A 41 6.10 1.28 -10.48
C GLY A 41 4.98 2.31 -10.38
N GLN A 42 4.54 2.85 -11.52
CA GLN A 42 3.43 3.81 -11.58
C GLN A 42 2.12 3.22 -11.03
N ILE A 43 1.80 1.96 -11.36
CA ILE A 43 0.63 1.25 -10.84
C ILE A 43 0.73 1.09 -9.31
N ALA A 44 1.89 0.67 -8.80
CA ALA A 44 2.12 0.52 -7.37
C ALA A 44 1.89 1.83 -6.61
N GLY A 45 2.26 2.99 -7.19
CA GLY A 45 1.97 4.29 -6.60
C GLY A 45 0.47 4.56 -6.45
N TRP A 46 -0.31 4.26 -7.49
CA TRP A 46 -1.78 4.38 -7.43
C TRP A 46 -2.41 3.39 -6.46
N THR A 47 -1.92 2.14 -6.44
CA THR A 47 -2.38 1.12 -5.49
C THR A 47 -2.10 1.54 -4.04
N SER A 48 -0.90 2.07 -3.76
CA SER A 48 -0.54 2.61 -2.45
C SER A 48 -1.48 3.74 -2.02
N LEU A 49 -1.79 4.70 -2.92
CA LEU A 49 -2.76 5.77 -2.65
C LEU A 49 -4.16 5.24 -2.33
N LEU A 50 -4.64 4.27 -3.12
CA LEU A 50 -5.94 3.63 -2.89
C LEU A 50 -5.96 2.88 -1.55
N LEU A 51 -4.86 2.19 -1.20
CA LEU A 51 -4.72 1.50 0.08
C LEU A 51 -4.66 2.47 1.26
N ILE A 52 -4.03 3.64 1.12
CA ILE A 52 -4.04 4.70 2.14
C ILE A 52 -5.47 5.20 2.35
N ALA A 53 -6.19 5.52 1.26
CA ALA A 53 -7.57 5.98 1.32
C ALA A 53 -8.49 4.92 1.97
N TYR A 54 -8.32 3.65 1.57
CA TYR A 54 -9.05 2.54 2.17
C TYR A 54 -8.70 2.35 3.65
N SER A 55 -7.43 2.47 4.02
CA SER A 55 -6.97 2.34 5.42
C SER A 55 -7.59 3.43 6.30
N ALA A 56 -7.61 4.68 5.83
CA ALA A 56 -8.27 5.78 6.50
C ALA A 56 -9.77 5.52 6.68
N TRP A 57 -10.46 5.08 5.62
CA TRP A 57 -11.86 4.71 5.69
C TRP A 57 -12.13 3.54 6.65
N TYR A 58 -11.28 2.51 6.63
CA TYR A 58 -11.37 1.35 7.51
C TYR A 58 -11.20 1.74 8.98
N LEU A 59 -10.22 2.61 9.28
CA LEU A 59 -9.99 3.17 10.61
C LEU A 59 -11.20 3.96 11.13
N ILE A 60 -11.79 4.82 10.31
CA ILE A 60 -12.86 5.74 10.71
C ILE A 60 -14.22 5.03 10.81
N ARG A 61 -14.57 4.20 9.82
CA ARG A 61 -15.92 3.62 9.70
C ARG A 61 -16.00 2.15 10.08
N LYS A 62 -15.06 1.32 9.61
CA LYS A 62 -15.21 -0.15 9.69
C LYS A 62 -14.66 -0.75 10.98
N SER A 63 -13.64 -0.15 11.58
CA SER A 63 -13.04 -0.57 12.85
C SER A 63 -14.04 -0.65 14.02
N ARG A 64 -15.07 0.22 13.97
CA ARG A 64 -16.17 0.33 14.95
C ARG A 64 -17.23 -0.77 14.80
N GLN A 65 -17.41 -1.32 13.60
CA GLN A 65 -18.43 -2.35 13.32
C GLN A 65 -17.92 -3.78 13.46
N ILE A 66 -16.61 -3.99 13.47
CA ILE A 66 -16.06 -5.30 13.82
C ILE A 66 -16.22 -5.41 15.34
N ILE A 67 -17.40 -5.81 15.80
CA ILE A 67 -17.64 -6.16 17.20
C ILE A 67 -16.92 -7.49 17.41
N ILE A 68 -16.07 -7.56 18.46
CA ILE A 68 -15.58 -8.84 18.98
C ILE A 68 -16.78 -9.54 19.62
#